data_AF-A0A834WCA2-F1
#
_entry.id   AF-A0A834WCA2-F1
#
_cell.length_a   1.000
_cell.length_b   1.000
_cell.length_c   1.000
_cell.angle_alpha   90.00
_cell.angle_beta   90.00
_cell.angle_gamma   90.00
#
_symmetry.space_group_name_H-M   'P 1'
#
loop_
_entity.id
_entity.type
_entity.pdbx_description
1 polymer ?
#
loop_
_entity_poly.entity_id
_entity_poly.type
_entity_poly.pdbx_seq_one_letter_code
_entity_poly.pdbx_strand_id
1 'polypeptide(L)'
;MSWQTYVDDHLMCDIDGQGQHLAAAAILGLDGSIWAQSSSFPQFKGSEIGDIMKDFDEPGHLAPTGLHVAGTKYMVIQGEPGAVIRGKKGSGGITIKKTAQALICGIYEEPVTPGQCNMVVHIMSWQTYVDDHLMCEIEGNHLTSAAILGQDGSVWAQSSTFPQIKPEEVTAIMNDFNEPGSLAPTGLYIGGTKYMVIQGESGAVIRGKKGPGGVTVKKTNMALIIGIYDEPMTPGQCNMIVERLGDYLIDQSF
;
A
#
# COMPACT_ATOMS: atom_id res chain seq x y z
N MET A 1 6.67 2.68 -16.02
CA MET A 1 5.22 2.96 -15.97
C MET A 1 5.05 4.47 -16.07
N SER A 2 4.13 4.98 -16.89
CA SER A 2 3.89 6.44 -16.98
C SER A 2 3.03 6.91 -15.81
N TRP A 3 3.09 8.19 -15.43
CA TRP A 3 2.21 8.74 -14.39
C TRP A 3 0.72 8.59 -14.75
N GLN A 4 0.38 8.70 -16.04
CA GLN A 4 -0.99 8.49 -16.49
C GLN A 4 -1.45 7.05 -16.31
N THR A 5 -0.61 6.08 -16.70
CA THR A 5 -0.86 4.66 -16.44
C THR A 5 -1.04 4.38 -14.94
N TYR A 6 -0.28 5.07 -14.09
CA TYR A 6 -0.46 4.94 -12.64
C TYR A 6 -1.83 5.45 -12.18
N VAL A 7 -2.26 6.62 -12.64
CA VAL A 7 -3.60 7.14 -12.31
C VAL A 7 -4.69 6.19 -12.80
N ASP A 8 -4.59 5.72 -14.04
CA ASP A 8 -5.60 4.87 -14.67
C ASP A 8 -5.67 3.49 -14.00
N ASP A 9 -4.53 2.85 -13.76
CA ASP A 9 -4.47 1.47 -13.27
C ASP A 9 -4.52 1.36 -11.74
N HIS A 10 -4.10 2.40 -11.00
CA HIS A 10 -3.94 2.33 -9.54
C HIS A 10 -4.84 3.31 -8.79
N LEU A 11 -4.99 4.56 -9.25
CA LEU A 11 -5.86 5.53 -8.56
C LEU A 11 -7.33 5.43 -8.99
N MET A 12 -7.59 4.96 -10.21
CA MET A 12 -8.93 4.74 -10.74
C MET A 12 -9.27 3.24 -10.83
N CYS A 13 -8.56 2.41 -10.06
CA CYS A 13 -8.77 0.96 -10.04
C CYS A 13 -10.15 0.57 -9.49
N ASP A 14 -10.56 -0.68 -9.75
CA ASP A 14 -11.75 -1.26 -9.11
C ASP A 14 -11.45 -1.54 -7.63
N ILE A 15 -12.20 -0.88 -6.77
CA ILE A 15 -12.11 -0.98 -5.32
C ILE A 15 -12.88 -2.23 -4.87
N ASP A 16 -12.17 -3.14 -4.22
CA ASP A 16 -12.69 -4.39 -3.64
C ASP A 16 -13.35 -5.34 -4.67
N GLY A 17 -13.07 -5.17 -5.97
CA GLY A 17 -13.66 -5.98 -7.04
C GLY A 17 -15.17 -5.83 -7.18
N GLN A 18 -15.73 -4.71 -6.70
CA GLN A 18 -17.16 -4.43 -6.70
C GLN A 18 -17.62 -3.56 -7.88
N GLY A 19 -16.73 -3.24 -8.82
CA GLY A 19 -16.94 -2.26 -9.88
C GLY A 19 -17.01 -0.82 -9.36
N GLN A 20 -16.39 -0.53 -8.21
CA GLN A 20 -16.42 0.80 -7.59
C GLN A 20 -15.11 1.54 -7.85
N HIS A 21 -15.17 2.85 -8.09
CA HIS A 21 -14.00 3.65 -8.43
C HIS A 21 -14.05 5.00 -7.73
N LEU A 22 -12.88 5.63 -7.54
CA LEU A 22 -12.84 7.04 -7.19
C LEU A 22 -13.62 7.86 -8.22
N ALA A 23 -14.26 8.93 -7.77
CA ALA A 23 -14.96 9.86 -8.66
C ALA A 23 -13.97 10.63 -9.55
N ALA A 24 -12.79 10.95 -8.99
CA ALA A 24 -11.66 11.47 -9.74
C ALA A 24 -10.36 11.32 -8.96
N ALA A 25 -9.23 11.18 -9.66
CA ALA A 25 -7.90 11.21 -9.06
C ALA A 25 -6.88 11.99 -9.91
N ALA A 26 -5.80 12.46 -9.28
CA ALA A 26 -4.68 13.10 -9.96
C ALA A 26 -3.37 13.01 -9.16
N ILE A 27 -2.27 13.15 -9.89
CA ILE A 27 -0.92 13.38 -9.37
C ILE A 27 -0.50 14.77 -9.82
N LEU A 28 -0.18 15.62 -8.86
CA LEU A 28 0.23 17.00 -9.08
C LEU A 28 1.65 17.20 -8.53
N GLY A 29 2.47 18.04 -9.16
CA GLY A 29 3.66 18.57 -8.51
C GLY A 29 3.30 19.41 -7.28
N LEU A 30 4.27 19.63 -6.38
CA LEU A 30 4.07 20.47 -5.19
C LEU A 30 3.73 21.94 -5.53
N ASP A 31 3.98 22.36 -6.76
CA ASP A 31 3.61 23.67 -7.33
C ASP A 31 2.20 23.69 -7.96
N GLY A 32 1.51 22.54 -7.97
CA GLY A 32 0.20 22.37 -8.60
C GLY A 32 0.24 22.00 -10.08
N SER A 33 1.43 21.79 -10.66
CA SER A 33 1.56 21.29 -12.03
C SER A 33 0.92 19.92 -12.18
N ILE A 34 0.08 19.70 -13.19
CA ILE A 34 -0.58 18.40 -13.38
C ILE A 34 0.42 17.43 -14.02
N TRP A 35 0.74 16.34 -13.34
CA TRP A 35 1.59 15.27 -13.89
C TRP A 35 0.76 14.16 -14.53
N ALA A 36 -0.39 13.85 -13.95
CA ALA A 36 -1.39 12.93 -14.49
C ALA A 36 -2.74 13.16 -13.81
N GLN A 37 -3.84 12.88 -14.50
CA GLN A 37 -5.18 13.02 -13.94
C GLN A 37 -6.20 12.14 -14.65
N SER A 38 -7.24 11.76 -13.92
CA SER A 38 -8.47 11.20 -14.48
C SER A 38 -9.23 12.27 -15.27
N SER A 39 -10.09 11.84 -16.20
CA SER A 39 -10.86 12.75 -17.06
C SER A 39 -11.81 13.69 -16.30
N SER A 40 -12.25 13.29 -15.11
CA SER A 40 -13.17 14.02 -14.24
C SER A 40 -12.47 14.88 -13.19
N PHE A 41 -11.13 14.90 -13.15
CA PHE A 41 -10.42 15.60 -12.09
C PHE A 41 -10.57 17.13 -12.21
N PRO A 42 -11.00 17.82 -11.14
CA PRO A 42 -11.15 19.26 -11.17
C PRO A 42 -9.79 19.97 -11.12
N GLN A 43 -9.66 21.04 -11.90
CA GLN A 43 -8.42 21.82 -11.94
C GLN A 43 -8.31 22.75 -10.73
N PHE A 44 -7.27 22.56 -9.91
CA PHE A 44 -6.95 23.47 -8.81
C PHE A 44 -6.61 24.88 -9.30
N LYS A 45 -6.97 25.88 -8.50
CA LYS A 45 -6.46 27.24 -8.63
C LYS A 45 -5.12 27.36 -7.89
N GLY A 46 -4.22 28.22 -8.37
CA GLY A 46 -2.91 28.39 -7.74
C GLY A 46 -2.94 28.77 -6.25
N SER A 47 -3.95 29.53 -5.82
CA SER A 47 -4.15 29.86 -4.41
C SER A 47 -4.53 28.64 -3.56
N GLU A 48 -5.29 27.70 -4.12
CA GLU A 48 -5.73 26.49 -3.42
C GLU A 48 -4.53 25.57 -3.12
N ILE A 49 -3.60 25.45 -4.07
CA ILE A 49 -2.35 24.70 -3.87
C ILE A 49 -1.49 25.34 -2.78
N GLY A 50 -1.40 26.68 -2.76
CA GLY A 50 -0.69 27.41 -1.72
C GLY A 50 -1.23 27.11 -0.32
N ASP A 51 -2.55 27.12 -0.15
CA ASP A 51 -3.19 26.83 1.13
C ASP A 51 -2.99 25.36 1.56
N ILE A 52 -3.04 24.41 0.61
CA ILE A 52 -2.75 22.99 0.84
C ILE A 52 -1.31 22.79 1.31
N MET A 53 -0.34 23.39 0.62
CA MET A 53 1.07 23.29 0.99
C MET A 53 1.33 23.91 2.36
N LYS A 54 0.67 25.04 2.65
CA LYS A 54 0.76 25.67 3.95
C LYS A 54 0.17 24.81 5.07
N ASP A 55 -0.93 24.08 4.84
CA ASP A 55 -1.46 23.15 5.83
C ASP A 55 -0.56 21.93 6.06
N PHE A 56 0.18 21.48 5.05
CA PHE A 56 1.21 20.47 5.26
C PHE A 56 2.40 20.98 6.10
N ASP A 57 2.76 22.25 5.98
CA ASP A 57 3.86 22.84 6.75
C ASP A 57 3.38 23.31 8.15
N GLU A 58 2.13 23.74 8.28
CA GLU A 58 1.44 24.20 9.49
C GLU A 58 0.12 23.41 9.68
N PRO A 59 0.16 22.17 10.22
CA PRO A 59 -1.03 21.33 10.37
C PRO A 59 -2.19 22.04 11.08
N GLY A 60 -3.34 22.10 10.41
CA GLY A 60 -4.55 22.77 10.90
C GLY A 60 -4.79 24.17 10.34
N HIS A 61 -3.90 24.67 9.48
CA HIS A 61 -4.08 25.93 8.74
C HIS A 61 -5.43 26.02 8.01
N LEU A 62 -5.87 24.94 7.37
CA LEU A 62 -7.13 24.86 6.61
C LEU A 62 -8.35 24.57 7.48
N ALA A 63 -8.19 24.16 8.75
CA ALA A 63 -9.32 23.79 9.60
C ALA A 63 -10.37 24.91 9.79
N PRO A 64 -9.99 26.20 9.97
CA PRO A 64 -10.96 27.29 10.12
C PRO A 64 -11.65 27.70 8.81
N THR A 65 -10.94 27.63 7.68
CA THR A 65 -11.38 28.16 6.37
C THR A 65 -12.01 27.09 5.48
N GLY A 66 -11.60 25.84 5.66
CA GLY A 66 -11.96 24.69 4.83
C GLY A 66 -11.00 24.50 3.64
N LEU A 67 -10.85 23.26 3.19
CA LEU A 67 -10.11 22.91 1.98
C LEU A 67 -10.94 23.28 0.74
N HIS A 68 -10.36 24.01 -0.21
CA HIS A 68 -11.02 24.38 -1.46
C HIS A 68 -10.37 23.67 -2.65
N VAL A 69 -11.20 23.08 -3.52
CA VAL A 69 -10.76 22.39 -4.73
C VAL A 69 -11.64 22.86 -5.88
N ALA A 70 -11.06 23.60 -6.84
CA ALA A 70 -11.79 24.23 -7.95
C ALA A 70 -13.02 25.02 -7.49
N GLY A 71 -12.90 25.76 -6.39
CA GLY A 71 -13.98 26.53 -5.76
C GLY A 71 -15.00 25.71 -4.96
N THR A 72 -14.90 24.38 -4.92
CA THR A 72 -15.70 23.55 -4.01
C THR A 72 -15.06 23.51 -2.63
N LYS A 73 -15.82 23.91 -1.60
CA LYS A 73 -15.38 23.84 -0.20
C LYS A 73 -15.65 22.46 0.42
N TYR A 74 -14.64 21.92 1.10
CA TYR A 74 -14.69 20.73 1.91
C TYR A 74 -14.39 21.09 3.37
N MET A 75 -15.07 20.43 4.30
CA MET A 75 -14.75 20.51 5.72
C MET A 75 -13.50 19.66 5.99
N VAL A 76 -12.46 20.27 6.53
CA VAL A 76 -11.24 19.52 6.91
C VAL A 76 -11.59 18.61 8.09
N ILE A 77 -11.24 17.33 7.96
CA ILE A 77 -11.38 16.32 9.01
C ILE A 77 -10.01 15.78 9.41
N GLN A 78 -9.96 14.97 10.45
CA GLN A 78 -8.71 14.40 10.97
C GLN A 78 -7.93 13.64 9.88
N GLY A 79 -6.76 14.18 9.53
CA GLY A 79 -5.75 13.57 8.67
C GLY A 79 -4.45 13.30 9.42
N GLU A 80 -3.38 12.99 8.71
CA GLU A 80 -2.03 12.81 9.27
C GLU A 80 -1.28 14.14 9.18
N PRO A 81 -0.89 14.76 10.30
CA PRO A 81 -0.19 16.04 10.30
C PRO A 81 1.03 16.02 9.37
N GLY A 82 1.07 16.94 8.41
CA GLY A 82 2.18 17.09 7.45
C GLY A 82 2.26 16.05 6.34
N ALA A 83 1.41 15.01 6.36
CA ALA A 83 1.41 13.95 5.36
C ALA A 83 0.09 13.84 4.59
N VAL A 84 -1.05 14.00 5.25
CA VAL A 84 -2.38 13.73 4.66
C VAL A 84 -3.40 14.75 5.12
N ILE A 85 -4.07 15.38 4.15
CA ILE A 85 -5.22 16.25 4.36
C ILE A 85 -6.47 15.52 3.88
N ARG A 86 -7.53 15.56 4.68
CA ARG A 86 -8.82 14.97 4.35
C ARG A 86 -9.90 16.04 4.39
N GLY A 87 -10.68 16.13 3.32
CA GLY A 87 -11.84 16.99 3.19
C GLY A 87 -13.12 16.18 3.05
N LYS A 88 -14.20 16.58 3.75
CA LYS A 88 -15.53 15.98 3.62
C LYS A 88 -16.55 16.97 3.06
N LYS A 89 -17.42 16.50 2.16
CA LYS A 89 -18.55 17.25 1.61
C LYS A 89 -19.75 16.33 1.43
N GLY A 90 -20.72 16.42 2.35
CA GLY A 90 -21.87 15.50 2.35
C GLY A 90 -21.42 14.05 2.54
N SER A 91 -21.83 13.17 1.63
CA SER A 91 -21.41 11.77 1.57
C SER A 91 -20.06 11.56 0.87
N GLY A 92 -19.60 12.52 0.06
CA GLY A 92 -18.31 12.47 -0.62
C GLY A 92 -17.20 13.22 0.11
N GLY A 93 -16.03 13.22 -0.51
CA GLY A 93 -14.87 13.92 0.03
C GLY A 93 -13.65 13.84 -0.87
N ILE A 94 -12.54 14.32 -0.33
CA ILE A 94 -11.23 14.31 -0.97
C ILE A 94 -10.16 13.90 0.04
N THR A 95 -9.20 13.11 -0.41
CA THR A 95 -7.96 12.82 0.31
C THR A 95 -6.80 13.37 -0.53
N ILE A 96 -5.92 14.13 0.10
CA ILE A 96 -4.70 14.67 -0.49
C ILE A 96 -3.52 14.18 0.33
N LYS A 97 -2.63 13.41 -0.28
CA LYS A 97 -1.39 12.96 0.34
C LYS A 97 -0.20 13.73 -0.25
N LYS A 98 0.66 14.27 0.62
CA LYS A 98 1.94 14.87 0.25
C LYS A 98 3.01 13.79 0.19
N THR A 99 3.83 13.85 -0.85
CA THR A 99 5.06 13.07 -0.97
C THR A 99 6.24 14.03 -1.09
N ALA A 100 7.46 13.50 -1.23
CA ALA A 100 8.64 14.35 -1.40
C ALA A 100 8.59 15.23 -2.67
N GLN A 101 7.84 14.82 -3.70
CA GLN A 101 7.86 15.49 -5.01
C GLN A 101 6.47 15.83 -5.57
N ALA A 102 5.41 15.22 -5.05
CA ALA A 102 4.07 15.33 -5.60
C ALA A 102 2.98 15.30 -4.53
N LEU A 103 1.80 15.77 -4.91
CA LEU A 103 0.53 15.58 -4.23
C LEU A 103 -0.25 14.49 -4.96
N ILE A 104 -0.74 13.50 -4.22
CA ILE A 104 -1.69 12.50 -4.73
C ILE A 104 -3.06 12.86 -4.21
N CYS A 105 -3.99 13.10 -5.12
CA CYS A 105 -5.33 13.53 -4.82
C CYS A 105 -6.34 12.47 -5.27
N GLY A 106 -7.29 12.13 -4.42
CA GLY A 106 -8.44 11.30 -4.78
C GLY A 106 -9.73 11.88 -4.21
N ILE A 107 -10.72 12.01 -5.08
CA ILE A 107 -12.08 12.45 -4.79
C ILE A 107 -12.99 11.23 -4.84
N TYR A 108 -13.82 11.07 -3.83
CA TYR A 108 -14.77 9.97 -3.74
C TYR A 108 -16.18 10.49 -3.52
N GLU A 109 -17.14 9.70 -3.99
CA GLU A 109 -18.56 9.85 -3.75
C GLU A 109 -19.14 8.46 -3.39
N GLU A 110 -20.32 8.42 -2.79
CA GLU A 110 -20.99 7.15 -2.52
C GLU A 110 -21.16 6.34 -3.83
N PRO A 111 -20.93 5.01 -3.81
CA PRO A 111 -20.79 4.15 -2.63
C PRO A 111 -19.39 4.10 -2.00
N VAL A 112 -18.38 4.75 -2.60
CA VAL A 112 -17.00 4.69 -2.11
C VAL A 112 -16.88 5.42 -0.78
N THR A 113 -16.36 4.72 0.22
CA THR A 113 -16.17 5.25 1.57
C THR A 113 -14.87 6.06 1.68
N PRO A 114 -14.75 6.93 2.71
CA PRO A 114 -13.49 7.62 2.99
C PRO A 114 -12.31 6.65 3.20
N GLY A 115 -12.56 5.47 3.80
CA GLY A 115 -11.54 4.45 4.02
C GLY A 115 -11.01 3.88 2.70
N GLN A 116 -11.90 3.52 1.78
CA GLN A 116 -11.55 3.05 0.44
C GLN A 116 -10.81 4.12 -0.37
N CYS A 117 -11.25 5.39 -0.29
CA CYS A 117 -10.49 6.48 -0.92
C CYS A 117 -9.09 6.62 -0.35
N ASN A 118 -8.96 6.58 0.98
CA ASN A 118 -7.66 6.62 1.62
C ASN A 118 -6.79 5.45 1.16
N MET A 119 -7.31 4.23 1.06
CA MET A 119 -6.56 3.09 0.54
C MET A 119 -5.94 3.40 -0.83
N VAL A 120 -6.74 3.94 -1.75
CA VAL A 120 -6.31 4.22 -3.12
C VAL A 120 -5.34 5.42 -3.20
N VAL A 121 -5.61 6.49 -2.45
CA VAL A 121 -4.73 7.68 -2.41
C VAL A 121 -3.43 7.41 -1.63
N HIS A 122 -3.49 6.53 -0.63
CA HIS A 122 -2.35 6.06 0.15
C HIS A 122 -1.64 4.85 -0.50
N ILE A 123 -1.83 4.57 -1.78
CA ILE A 123 -0.96 3.60 -2.48
C ILE A 123 0.52 4.05 -2.39
N MET A 124 0.78 5.34 -2.17
CA MET A 124 1.96 5.76 -1.39
C MET A 124 1.56 5.83 0.08
N SER A 125 2.08 5.05 1.03
CA SER A 125 3.36 4.38 1.04
C SER A 125 3.24 2.98 1.65
N TRP A 126 2.72 2.03 0.84
CA TRP A 126 3.08 0.61 1.03
C TRP A 126 4.61 0.46 1.19
N GLN A 127 5.37 1.34 0.52
CA GLN A 127 6.81 1.46 0.70
C GLN A 127 7.22 1.86 2.12
N THR A 128 6.46 2.66 2.87
CA THR A 128 6.74 2.94 4.29
C THR A 128 6.44 1.73 5.17
N TYR A 129 5.43 0.91 4.84
CA TYR A 129 5.26 -0.37 5.54
C TYR A 129 6.45 -1.30 5.27
N VAL A 130 6.97 -1.32 4.05
CA VAL A 130 8.20 -2.06 3.75
C VAL A 130 9.40 -1.47 4.48
N ASP A 131 9.69 -0.18 4.31
CA ASP A 131 10.90 0.47 4.80
C ASP A 131 10.92 0.58 6.33
N ASP A 132 9.81 1.01 6.96
CA ASP A 132 9.77 1.32 8.39
C ASP A 132 9.28 0.14 9.25
N HIS A 133 8.53 -0.82 8.67
CA HIS A 133 7.94 -1.93 9.44
C HIS A 133 8.52 -3.29 9.08
N LEU A 134 8.74 -3.60 7.79
CA LEU A 134 9.33 -4.89 7.39
C LEU A 134 10.86 -4.88 7.45
N MET A 135 11.49 -3.83 6.93
CA MET A 135 12.95 -3.67 6.89
C MET A 135 13.50 -3.04 8.18
N CYS A 136 12.71 -3.02 9.25
CA CYS A 136 13.13 -2.49 10.54
C CYS A 136 14.21 -3.36 11.20
N GLU A 137 14.99 -2.75 12.08
CA GLU A 137 15.98 -3.47 12.88
C GLU A 137 15.31 -4.20 14.05
N ILE A 138 15.66 -5.47 14.22
CA ILE A 138 15.27 -6.32 15.35
C ILE A 138 16.50 -6.98 15.96
N GLU A 139 16.82 -6.64 17.20
CA GLU A 139 17.96 -7.23 17.94
C GLU A 139 19.29 -7.18 17.14
N GLY A 140 19.50 -6.11 16.37
CA GLY A 140 20.69 -5.93 15.51
C GLY A 140 20.61 -6.57 14.12
N ASN A 141 19.49 -7.19 13.77
CA ASN A 141 19.26 -7.85 12.48
C ASN A 141 18.17 -7.14 11.66
N HIS A 142 18.15 -7.38 10.36
CA HIS A 142 17.08 -6.92 9.47
C HIS A 142 16.73 -8.02 8.46
N LEU A 143 15.53 -7.98 7.89
CA LEU A 143 15.20 -8.86 6.76
C LEU A 143 16.19 -8.61 5.60
N THR A 144 16.55 -9.67 4.88
CA THR A 144 17.37 -9.56 3.67
C THR A 144 16.62 -8.83 2.56
N SER A 145 15.33 -9.11 2.45
CA SER A 145 14.40 -8.39 1.57
C SER A 145 12.96 -8.62 2.01
N ALA A 146 12.07 -7.72 1.62
CA ALA A 146 10.65 -7.81 1.93
C ALA A 146 9.78 -7.20 0.83
N ALA A 147 8.53 -7.64 0.74
CA ALA A 147 7.56 -7.08 -0.20
C ALA A 147 6.13 -7.22 0.31
N ILE A 148 5.28 -6.34 -0.22
CA ILE A 148 3.83 -6.37 -0.09
C ILE A 148 3.27 -6.50 -1.51
N LEU A 149 2.51 -7.55 -1.75
CA LEU A 149 1.94 -7.85 -3.05
C LEU A 149 0.43 -7.99 -2.92
N GLY A 150 -0.33 -7.60 -3.94
CA GLY A 150 -1.71 -8.05 -4.08
C GLY A 150 -1.76 -9.57 -4.26
N GLN A 151 -2.88 -10.20 -3.90
CA GLN A 151 -3.08 -11.64 -4.11
C GLN A 151 -3.08 -12.06 -5.59
N ASP A 152 -3.22 -11.10 -6.50
CA ASP A 152 -3.09 -11.25 -7.96
C ASP A 152 -1.62 -11.24 -8.44
N GLY A 153 -0.67 -10.93 -7.55
CA GLY A 153 0.76 -10.81 -7.84
C GLY A 153 1.21 -9.40 -8.20
N SER A 154 0.32 -8.41 -8.18
CA SER A 154 0.69 -7.00 -8.36
C SER A 154 1.58 -6.54 -7.20
N VAL A 155 2.75 -5.97 -7.50
CA VAL A 155 3.68 -5.49 -6.46
C VAL A 155 3.19 -4.14 -5.94
N TRP A 156 2.79 -4.09 -4.67
CA TRP A 156 2.37 -2.84 -4.01
C TRP A 156 3.56 -2.07 -3.44
N ALA A 157 4.53 -2.79 -2.86
CA ALA A 157 5.82 -2.25 -2.45
C ALA A 157 6.86 -3.38 -2.25
N GLN A 158 8.14 -3.05 -2.35
CA GLN A 158 9.22 -4.01 -2.13
C GLN A 158 10.52 -3.33 -1.74
N SER A 159 11.40 -4.04 -1.04
CA SER A 159 12.76 -3.58 -0.79
C SER A 159 13.58 -3.63 -2.08
N SER A 160 14.66 -2.85 -2.16
CA SER A 160 15.55 -2.80 -3.33
C SER A 160 16.20 -4.15 -3.68
N THR A 161 16.30 -5.03 -2.70
CA THR A 161 16.91 -6.37 -2.79
C THR A 161 15.89 -7.48 -3.02
N PHE A 162 14.59 -7.18 -3.06
CA PHE A 162 13.57 -8.19 -3.22
C PHE A 162 13.67 -8.82 -4.63
N PRO A 163 13.71 -10.16 -4.74
CA PRO A 163 13.87 -10.81 -6.03
C PRO A 163 12.59 -10.67 -6.86
N GLN A 164 12.73 -10.64 -8.18
CA GLN A 164 11.59 -10.56 -9.07
C GLN A 164 10.76 -11.85 -8.99
N ILE A 165 9.61 -11.76 -8.32
CA ILE A 165 8.65 -12.86 -8.23
C ILE A 165 7.95 -13.06 -9.57
N LYS A 166 7.63 -14.30 -9.90
CA LYS A 166 6.90 -14.63 -11.12
C LYS A 166 5.43 -14.91 -10.84
N PRO A 167 4.51 -14.65 -11.79
CA PRO A 167 3.08 -14.91 -11.60
C PRO A 167 2.75 -16.35 -11.20
N GLU A 168 3.47 -17.33 -11.75
CA GLU A 168 3.31 -18.75 -11.39
C GLU A 168 3.68 -19.05 -9.92
N GLU A 169 4.63 -18.30 -9.35
CA GLU A 169 5.05 -18.43 -7.95
C GLU A 169 3.95 -17.90 -7.02
N VAL A 170 3.38 -16.74 -7.34
CA VAL A 170 2.24 -16.16 -6.60
C VAL A 170 1.02 -17.08 -6.67
N THR A 171 0.72 -17.62 -7.85
CA THR A 171 -0.38 -18.57 -8.05
C THR A 171 -0.20 -19.81 -7.17
N ALA A 172 1.02 -20.34 -7.10
CA ALA A 172 1.31 -21.51 -6.26
C ALA A 172 1.19 -21.20 -4.76
N ILE A 173 1.61 -20.01 -4.32
CA ILE A 173 1.40 -19.52 -2.94
C ILE A 173 -0.09 -19.43 -2.62
N MET A 174 -0.88 -18.83 -3.51
CA MET A 174 -2.33 -18.70 -3.32
C MET A 174 -3.04 -20.05 -3.30
N ASN A 175 -2.60 -21.00 -4.13
CA ASN A 175 -3.10 -22.37 -4.11
C ASN A 175 -2.82 -23.04 -2.76
N ASP A 176 -1.64 -22.85 -2.15
CA ASP A 176 -1.34 -23.43 -0.83
C ASP A 176 -2.14 -22.81 0.31
N PHE A 177 -2.48 -21.52 0.22
CA PHE A 177 -3.43 -20.93 1.17
C PHE A 177 -4.84 -21.52 1.05
N ASN A 178 -5.27 -21.90 -0.16
CA ASN A 178 -6.58 -22.50 -0.41
C ASN A 178 -6.61 -24.01 -0.14
N GLU A 179 -5.49 -24.69 -0.43
CA GLU A 179 -5.27 -26.13 -0.28
C GLU A 179 -3.95 -26.37 0.49
N PRO A 180 -3.99 -26.28 1.84
CA PRO A 180 -2.79 -26.39 2.67
C PRO A 180 -1.99 -27.66 2.42
N GLY A 181 -0.72 -27.51 2.07
CA GLY A 181 0.21 -28.61 1.79
C GLY A 181 0.45 -28.89 0.31
N SER A 182 -0.23 -28.17 -0.59
CA SER A 182 0.00 -28.28 -2.04
C SER A 182 1.45 -27.95 -2.45
N LEU A 183 2.14 -27.07 -1.72
CA LEU A 183 3.56 -26.74 -1.95
C LEU A 183 4.54 -27.73 -1.32
N ALA A 184 4.11 -28.63 -0.42
CA ALA A 184 5.03 -29.53 0.27
C ALA A 184 5.83 -30.47 -0.68
N PRO A 185 5.25 -31.03 -1.76
CA PRO A 185 5.98 -31.87 -2.71
C PRO A 185 6.92 -31.09 -3.64
N THR A 186 6.53 -29.87 -4.05
CA THR A 186 7.25 -29.08 -5.06
C THR A 186 8.25 -28.10 -4.46
N GLY A 187 8.00 -27.63 -3.24
CA GLY A 187 8.69 -26.53 -2.58
C GLY A 187 8.06 -25.17 -2.89
N LEU A 188 8.30 -24.20 -2.01
CA LEU A 188 7.94 -22.79 -2.20
C LEU A 188 9.00 -22.11 -3.07
N TYR A 189 8.60 -21.38 -4.10
CA TYR A 189 9.52 -20.63 -4.95
C TYR A 189 9.27 -19.12 -4.78
N ILE A 190 10.36 -18.36 -4.60
CA ILE A 190 10.34 -16.89 -4.61
C ILE A 190 11.50 -16.41 -5.48
N GLY A 191 11.19 -15.79 -6.61
CA GLY A 191 12.20 -15.29 -7.55
C GLY A 191 13.15 -16.36 -8.05
N GLY A 192 12.61 -17.55 -8.37
CA GLY A 192 13.36 -18.73 -8.83
C GLY A 192 14.09 -19.48 -7.71
N THR A 193 14.12 -18.97 -6.48
CA THR A 193 14.75 -19.66 -5.35
C THR A 193 13.78 -20.63 -4.70
N LYS A 194 14.16 -21.92 -4.63
CA LYS A 194 13.40 -22.96 -3.93
C LYS A 194 13.67 -22.95 -2.42
N TYR A 195 12.60 -22.95 -1.64
CA TYR A 195 12.57 -23.12 -0.20
C TYR A 195 11.81 -24.42 0.15
N MET A 196 12.29 -25.14 1.15
CA MET A 196 11.58 -26.29 1.72
C MET A 196 10.46 -25.76 2.62
N VAL A 197 9.21 -26.15 2.34
CA VAL A 197 8.06 -25.77 3.17
C VAL A 197 8.21 -26.39 4.56
N ILE A 198 8.04 -25.57 5.59
CA ILE A 198 8.03 -25.99 7.00
C ILE A 198 6.68 -25.63 7.63
N GLN A 199 6.47 -26.00 8.89
CA GLN A 199 5.21 -25.78 9.58
C GLN A 199 4.83 -24.28 9.63
N GLY A 200 3.75 -23.95 8.92
CA GLY A 200 3.07 -22.64 8.94
C GLY A 200 1.75 -22.70 9.70
N GLU A 201 0.83 -21.79 9.34
CA GLU A 201 -0.55 -21.76 9.82
C GLU A 201 -1.49 -21.93 8.62
N SER A 202 -2.31 -22.98 8.64
CA SER A 202 -3.20 -23.31 7.53
C SER A 202 -4.08 -22.12 7.13
N GLY A 203 -3.98 -21.69 5.87
CA GLY A 203 -4.75 -20.57 5.32
C GLY A 203 -4.27 -19.18 5.71
N ALA A 204 -3.28 -19.04 6.60
CA ALA A 204 -2.82 -17.74 7.11
C ALA A 204 -1.33 -17.48 6.88
N VAL A 205 -0.47 -18.47 7.15
CA VAL A 205 1.00 -18.30 7.10
C VAL A 205 1.67 -19.48 6.40
N ILE A 206 2.50 -19.20 5.41
CA ILE A 206 3.41 -20.16 4.78
C ILE A 206 4.83 -19.82 5.19
N ARG A 207 5.60 -20.84 5.57
CA ARG A 207 7.01 -20.69 5.97
C ARG A 207 7.89 -21.60 5.13
N GLY A 208 9.02 -21.05 4.67
CA GLY A 208 9.99 -21.75 3.85
C GLY A 208 11.40 -21.65 4.43
N LYS A 209 12.20 -22.72 4.32
CA LYS A 209 13.59 -22.76 4.77
C LYS A 209 14.54 -23.07 3.62
N LYS A 210 15.69 -22.38 3.55
CA LYS A 210 16.77 -22.66 2.61
C LYS A 210 18.12 -22.50 3.33
N GLY A 211 18.70 -23.63 3.74
CA GLY A 211 19.94 -23.62 4.51
C GLY A 211 19.77 -22.83 5.82
N PRO A 212 20.62 -21.82 6.10
CA PRO A 212 20.50 -20.98 7.28
C PRO A 212 19.34 -19.96 7.21
N GLY A 213 19.03 -19.47 6.01
CA GLY A 213 17.95 -18.51 5.77
C GLY A 213 16.59 -19.13 5.50
N GLY A 214 15.62 -18.27 5.20
CA GLY A 214 14.25 -18.67 4.94
C GLY A 214 13.36 -17.53 4.48
N VAL A 215 12.06 -17.81 4.45
CA VAL A 215 11.02 -16.88 4.03
C VAL A 215 9.75 -17.13 4.84
N THR A 216 9.04 -16.06 5.18
CA THR A 216 7.70 -16.09 5.74
C THR A 216 6.76 -15.31 4.83
N VAL A 217 5.61 -15.91 4.53
CA VAL A 217 4.53 -15.33 3.74
C VAL A 217 3.27 -15.31 4.59
N LYS A 218 2.74 -14.12 4.87
CA LYS A 218 1.47 -13.92 5.60
C LYS A 218 0.41 -13.42 4.61
N LYS A 219 -0.74 -14.11 4.58
CA LYS A 219 -1.90 -13.70 3.81
C LYS A 219 -2.77 -12.73 4.62
N THR A 220 -3.23 -11.66 3.98
CA THR A 220 -4.26 -10.73 4.49
C THR A 220 -5.54 -10.87 3.65
N ASN A 221 -6.55 -10.00 3.82
CA ASN A 221 -7.76 -10.07 3.00
C ASN A 221 -7.48 -9.77 1.52
N MET A 222 -6.50 -8.92 1.21
CA MET A 222 -6.21 -8.41 -0.13
C MET A 222 -4.74 -8.56 -0.55
N ALA A 223 -3.83 -8.84 0.38
CA ALA A 223 -2.38 -8.82 0.14
C ALA A 223 -1.65 -10.07 0.64
N LEU A 224 -0.38 -10.16 0.22
CA LEU A 224 0.64 -11.09 0.65
C LEU A 224 1.81 -10.28 1.20
N ILE A 225 2.15 -10.51 2.46
CA ILE A 225 3.32 -9.91 3.11
C ILE A 225 4.44 -10.94 3.11
N ILE A 226 5.55 -10.61 2.46
CA ILE A 226 6.68 -11.53 2.27
C ILE A 226 7.90 -10.94 2.95
N GLY A 227 8.53 -11.71 3.82
CA GLY A 227 9.84 -11.40 4.39
C GLY A 227 10.82 -12.53 4.14
N ILE A 228 11.97 -12.21 3.55
CA ILE A 228 13.09 -13.13 3.33
C ILE A 228 14.21 -12.74 4.30
N TYR A 229 14.77 -13.75 4.97
CA TYR A 229 15.87 -13.56 5.92
C TYR A 229 17.02 -14.52 5.64
N ASP A 230 18.19 -14.16 6.14
CA ASP A 230 19.39 -14.98 6.16
C ASP A 230 20.09 -14.84 7.52
N GLU A 231 21.10 -15.67 7.77
CA GLU A 231 21.92 -15.56 8.98
C GLU A 231 22.53 -14.14 9.12
N PRO A 232 22.59 -13.59 10.35
CA PRO A 232 22.32 -14.20 11.65
C PRO A 232 20.85 -14.13 12.11
N MET A 233 19.93 -13.66 11.26
CA MET A 233 18.52 -13.53 11.62
C MET A 233 17.85 -14.89 11.77
N THR A 234 17.02 -15.04 12.81
CA THR A 234 16.33 -16.30 13.08
C THR A 234 14.96 -16.37 12.39
N PRO A 235 14.42 -17.59 12.13
CA PRO A 235 13.07 -17.73 11.62
C PRO A 235 12.01 -17.03 12.50
N GLY A 236 12.18 -17.07 13.83
CA GLY A 236 11.26 -16.44 14.77
C GLY A 236 11.22 -14.91 14.64
N GLN A 237 12.38 -14.28 14.41
CA GLN A 237 12.45 -12.84 14.17
C GLN A 237 11.73 -12.45 12.87
N CYS A 238 11.91 -13.23 11.79
CA CYS A 238 11.22 -12.98 10.53
C CYS A 238 9.70 -13.14 10.67
N ASN A 239 9.25 -14.24 11.30
CA ASN A 239 7.84 -14.48 11.58
C ASN A 239 7.19 -13.30 12.31
N MET A 240 7.84 -12.82 13.38
CA MET A 240 7.26 -11.75 14.19
C MET A 240 7.05 -10.46 13.39
N ILE A 241 8.01 -10.08 12.52
CA ILE A 241 7.90 -8.87 11.70
C ILE A 241 6.77 -9.01 10.68
N VAL A 242 6.80 -10.10 9.91
CA VAL A 242 5.86 -10.32 8.80
C VAL A 242 4.43 -10.52 9.31
N GLU A 243 4.26 -11.33 10.35
CA GLU A 243 2.94 -11.66 10.89
C GLU A 243 2.33 -10.46 11.62
N ARG A 244 3.11 -9.69 12.39
CA ARG A 244 2.62 -8.46 13.04
C ARG A 244 2.07 -7.45 12.02
N LEU A 245 2.78 -7.21 10.92
CA LEU A 245 2.28 -6.30 9.89
C LEU A 245 1.02 -6.87 9.22
N GLY A 246 1.01 -8.18 8.90
CA GLY A 246 -0.17 -8.78 8.28
C GLY A 246 -1.40 -8.76 9.20
N ASP A 247 -1.25 -9.01 10.50
CA ASP A 247 -2.35 -8.92 11.46
C ASP A 247 -2.87 -7.48 11.57
N TYR A 248 -1.98 -6.48 11.60
CA TYR A 248 -2.37 -5.07 11.56
C TYR A 248 -3.19 -4.74 10.30
N LEU A 249 -2.76 -5.23 9.13
CA LEU A 249 -3.48 -5.01 7.88
C LEU A 249 -4.85 -5.69 7.89
N ILE A 250 -4.95 -6.92 8.40
CA ILE A 250 -6.24 -7.62 8.57
C ILE A 250 -7.19 -6.83 9.48
N ASP A 251 -6.70 -6.32 10.61
CA ASP A 251 -7.49 -5.48 11.53
C ASP A 251 -7.98 -4.20 10.87
N GLN A 252 -7.21 -3.66 9.93
CA GLN A 252 -7.59 -2.53 9.09
C GLN A 252 -8.48 -2.93 7.89
N SER A 253 -8.92 -4.20 7.82
CA SER A 253 -9.72 -4.79 6.73
C SER A 253 -9.03 -4.89 5.36
N PHE A 254 -7.70 -4.99 5.37
CA PHE A 254 -6.84 -5.26 4.20
C PHE A 254 -6.39 -6.72 4.15
#